data_AF-A0A1R3L157-F1
#
_entry.id   AF-A0A1R3L157-F1
#
_cell.length_a   1.000
_cell.length_b   1.000
_cell.length_c   1.000
_cell.angle_alpha   90.00
_cell.angle_beta   90.00
_cell.angle_gamma   90.00
#
_symmetry.space_group_name_H-M   'P 1'
#
loop_
_entity.id
_entity.type
_entity.pdbx_description
1 polymer ?
#
loop_
_entity_poly.entity_id
_entity_poly.type
_entity_poly.pdbx_seq_one_letter_code
_entity_poly.pdbx_strand_id
1 'polypeptide(L)'
;MLWQEACTVWEGVLIDQKEESTSTDMPLGTAIHNIEITLGRGGQLARAAGAVAKLIAKEGKSATLKLPSGEVRLISKNCSATVGQAGNVGVNQKSLGRAGSKCWL
;
A
#
# COMPACT_ATOMS: atom_id res chain seq x y z
N MET A 1 -28.34 -22.28 20.70
CA MET A 1 -28.46 -23.50 19.89
C MET A 1 -28.91 -23.07 18.52
N LEU A 2 -28.00 -23.22 17.55
CA LEU A 2 -28.18 -23.08 16.10
C LEU A 2 -28.67 -21.73 15.61
N TRP A 3 -27.79 -20.98 14.94
CA TRP A 3 -27.99 -20.55 13.55
C TRP A 3 -26.58 -20.28 12.97
N GLN A 4 -26.00 -21.35 12.42
CA GLN A 4 -24.90 -21.30 11.46
C GLN A 4 -25.53 -21.28 10.07
N GLU A 5 -25.37 -20.19 9.35
CA GLU A 5 -25.44 -20.14 7.88
C GLU A 5 -24.18 -19.38 7.45
N ALA A 6 -23.03 -20.02 7.25
CA ALA A 6 -22.68 -20.77 6.06
C ALA A 6 -22.93 -19.99 4.76
N CYS A 7 -22.20 -18.89 4.57
CA CYS A 7 -21.99 -18.30 3.24
C CYS A 7 -20.50 -18.32 2.91
N THR A 8 -20.03 -19.50 2.53
CA THR A 8 -18.81 -19.68 1.73
C THR A 8 -19.04 -19.10 0.34
N VAL A 9 -18.42 -17.95 0.06
CA VAL A 9 -18.00 -17.56 -1.28
C VAL A 9 -16.50 -17.27 -1.20
N TRP A 10 -15.72 -18.28 -1.57
CA TRP A 10 -14.39 -18.11 -2.14
C TRP A 10 -14.56 -17.62 -3.58
N GLU A 11 -13.60 -16.80 -4.04
CA GLU A 11 -13.58 -15.96 -5.26
C GLU A 11 -14.31 -14.61 -5.15
N GLY A 12 -13.51 -13.54 -5.07
CA GLY A 12 -14.00 -12.15 -5.13
C GLY A 12 -13.50 -11.30 -3.98
N VAL A 13 -12.18 -11.11 -3.88
CA VAL A 13 -11.58 -10.16 -2.94
C VAL A 13 -11.85 -8.73 -3.45
N LEU A 14 -13.07 -8.24 -3.19
CA LEU A 14 -13.42 -6.83 -3.25
C LEU A 14 -12.97 -6.19 -1.93
N ILE A 15 -11.67 -5.85 -1.83
CA ILE A 15 -11.19 -4.91 -0.80
C ILE A 15 -11.38 -3.50 -1.33
N ASP A 16 -12.61 -3.02 -1.21
CA ASP A 16 -12.90 -1.59 -1.19
C ASP A 16 -13.45 -1.26 0.20
N GLN A 17 -12.55 -0.97 1.15
CA GLN A 17 -12.66 0.16 2.07
C GLN A 17 -11.31 0.35 2.81
N LYS A 18 -11.04 1.61 3.09
CA LYS A 18 -9.78 2.23 3.49
C LYS A 18 -9.42 1.89 4.94
N GLU A 19 -8.84 0.73 5.16
CA GLU A 19 -8.45 0.28 6.50
C GLU A 19 -6.93 0.41 6.69
N GLU A 20 -6.53 1.25 7.64
CA GLU A 20 -5.15 1.29 8.11
C GLU A 20 -4.88 0.01 8.87
N SER A 21 -4.02 -0.86 8.32
CA SER A 21 -3.79 -2.21 8.85
C SER A 21 -2.31 -2.43 9.12
N THR A 22 -2.02 -3.29 10.09
CA THR A 22 -0.63 -3.65 10.38
C THR A 22 -0.12 -4.64 9.34
N SER A 23 1.21 -4.71 9.17
CA SER A 23 1.81 -5.75 8.32
C SER A 23 1.51 -7.18 8.75
N THR A 24 0.94 -7.41 9.95
CA THR A 24 0.48 -8.73 10.39
C THR A 24 -0.82 -9.15 9.70
N ASP A 25 -1.73 -8.20 9.47
CA ASP A 25 -3.11 -8.51 9.04
C ASP A 25 -3.24 -8.64 7.51
N MET A 26 -2.39 -7.93 6.74
CA MET A 26 -2.45 -7.92 5.28
C MET A 26 -2.00 -9.24 4.62
N PRO A 27 -2.66 -9.79 3.61
CA PRO A 27 -2.15 -10.98 2.92
C PRO A 27 -0.83 -10.70 2.17
N LEU A 28 -0.07 -11.76 1.87
CA LEU A 28 1.13 -11.67 1.02
C LEU A 28 0.72 -11.23 -0.40
N GLY A 29 1.57 -10.44 -1.07
CA GLY A 29 1.32 -9.97 -2.44
C GLY A 29 0.42 -8.73 -2.55
N THR A 30 -0.09 -8.22 -1.43
CA THR A 30 -0.95 -7.03 -1.39
C THR A 30 -0.22 -5.79 -1.91
N ALA A 31 -0.95 -4.96 -2.66
CA ALA A 31 -0.53 -3.62 -3.05
C ALA A 31 -0.75 -2.65 -1.88
N ILE A 32 0.30 -1.93 -1.49
CA ILE A 32 0.32 -1.10 -0.28
C ILE A 32 0.92 0.27 -0.63
N HIS A 33 0.40 1.31 0.02
CA HIS A 33 0.96 2.65 -0.02
C HIS A 33 1.03 3.26 1.39
N ASN A 34 1.65 4.43 1.54
CA ASN A 34 1.77 5.15 2.81
C ASN A 34 2.36 4.31 3.97
N ILE A 35 3.53 3.71 3.74
CA ILE A 35 4.15 2.76 4.69
C ILE A 35 5.01 3.47 5.72
N GLU A 36 4.89 3.08 6.99
CA GLU A 36 5.78 3.51 8.07
C GLU A 36 7.15 2.80 8.02
N ILE A 37 8.24 3.54 8.24
CA ILE A 37 9.60 2.95 8.42
C ILE A 37 9.82 2.56 9.88
N THR A 38 9.29 3.37 10.79
CA THR A 38 9.40 3.21 12.23
C THR A 38 8.02 3.43 12.83
N LEU A 39 7.67 2.58 13.77
CA LEU A 39 6.38 2.59 14.46
C LEU A 39 6.07 3.98 15.00
N GLY A 40 4.91 4.52 14.65
CA GLY A 40 4.41 5.79 15.18
C GLY A 40 5.08 7.04 14.61
N ARG A 41 5.91 6.92 13.57
CA ARG A 41 6.42 8.08 12.81
C ARG A 41 5.56 8.43 11.60
N GLY A 42 4.46 7.73 11.39
CA GLY A 42 3.58 7.93 10.24
C GLY A 42 4.18 7.40 8.94
N GLY A 43 3.32 7.32 7.91
CA GLY A 43 3.69 6.83 6.59
C GLY A 43 4.73 7.73 5.92
N GLN A 44 5.88 7.16 5.57
CA GLN A 44 6.99 7.88 4.93
C GLN A 44 7.21 7.40 3.50
N LEU A 45 7.01 6.11 3.26
CA LEU A 45 7.26 5.45 1.98
C LEU A 45 6.00 5.36 1.12
N ALA A 46 6.18 5.30 -0.20
CA ALA A 46 5.10 5.14 -1.18
C ALA A 46 3.95 6.15 -1.00
N ARG A 47 4.29 7.45 -0.87
CA ARG A 47 3.32 8.56 -0.77
C ARG A 47 3.05 9.31 -2.08
N ALA A 48 3.93 9.14 -3.06
CA ALA A 48 3.80 9.83 -4.34
C ALA A 48 2.54 9.37 -5.08
N ALA A 49 1.98 10.25 -5.92
CA ALA A 49 0.83 9.93 -6.75
C ALA A 49 1.11 8.68 -7.61
N GLY A 50 0.19 7.72 -7.58
CA GLY A 50 0.35 6.43 -8.26
C GLY A 50 1.37 5.47 -7.64
N ALA A 51 2.04 5.81 -6.52
CA ALA A 51 3.01 4.92 -5.90
C ALA A 51 2.34 3.65 -5.32
N VAL A 52 2.98 2.51 -5.58
CA VAL A 52 2.59 1.20 -5.07
C VAL A 52 3.84 0.47 -4.60
N ALA A 53 3.78 -0.05 -3.38
CA ALA A 53 4.70 -1.05 -2.87
C ALA A 53 3.99 -2.40 -2.79
N LYS A 54 4.74 -3.49 -2.79
CA LYS A 54 4.20 -4.85 -2.65
C LYS A 54 4.81 -5.56 -1.46
N LEU A 55 3.98 -6.26 -0.69
CA LEU A 55 4.45 -7.11 0.40
C LEU A 55 4.90 -8.46 -0.17
N ILE A 56 6.20 -8.76 -0.08
CA ILE A 56 6.78 -9.99 -0.64
C ILE A 56 6.67 -11.12 0.39
N ALA A 57 7.18 -10.87 1.60
CA ALA A 57 7.32 -11.90 2.61
C ALA A 57 7.14 -11.32 4.02
N LYS A 58 6.74 -12.19 4.95
CA LYS A 58 6.67 -11.89 6.38
C LYS A 58 7.56 -12.86 7.13
N GLU A 59 8.71 -12.40 7.59
CA GLU A 59 9.68 -13.24 8.26
C GLU A 59 9.86 -12.81 9.72
N GLY A 60 9.58 -13.71 10.67
CA GLY A 60 9.83 -13.45 12.10
C GLY A 60 9.17 -12.17 12.61
N LYS A 61 9.96 -11.14 12.93
CA LYS A 61 9.50 -9.82 13.41
C LYS A 61 9.47 -8.75 12.32
N SER A 62 9.89 -9.08 11.10
CA SER A 62 10.03 -8.15 9.99
C SER A 62 9.17 -8.55 8.78
N ALA A 63 8.80 -7.57 7.97
CA ALA A 63 8.14 -7.74 6.69
C ALA A 63 9.07 -7.22 5.60
N THR A 64 9.16 -7.97 4.51
CA THR A 64 9.96 -7.64 3.33
C THR A 64 9.05 -7.00 2.30
N LEU A 65 9.32 -5.75 1.98
CA LEU A 65 8.54 -4.96 1.04
C LEU A 65 9.35 -4.65 -0.22
N LYS A 66 8.70 -4.71 -1.37
CA LYS A 66 9.20 -4.16 -2.62
C LYS A 66 8.72 -2.73 -2.76
N LEU A 67 9.65 -1.79 -2.77
CA LEU A 67 9.38 -0.38 -2.97
C LEU A 67 9.05 -0.07 -4.44
N PRO A 68 8.37 1.06 -4.72
CA PRO A 68 8.14 1.51 -6.10
C PRO A 68 9.44 1.78 -6.87
N SER A 69 10.56 2.03 -6.18
CA SER A 69 11.90 2.12 -6.77
C SER A 69 12.46 0.78 -7.27
N GLY A 70 11.82 -0.34 -6.92
CA GLY A 70 12.31 -1.69 -7.17
C GLY A 70 13.24 -2.23 -6.07
N GLU A 71 13.67 -1.39 -5.14
CA GLU A 71 14.44 -1.79 -3.96
C GLU A 71 13.60 -2.69 -3.03
N VAL A 72 14.24 -3.69 -2.45
CA VAL A 72 13.63 -4.55 -1.43
C VAL A 72 14.13 -4.12 -0.06
N ARG A 73 13.20 -3.81 0.84
CA ARG A 73 13.51 -3.30 2.18
C ARG A 73 12.79 -4.09 3.27
N LEU A 74 13.49 -4.32 4.38
CA LEU A 74 12.94 -4.91 5.59
C LEU A 74 12.39 -3.83 6.52
N ILE A 75 11.17 -4.04 7.01
CA ILE A 75 10.45 -3.16 7.94
C ILE A 75 9.92 -4.02 9.10
N SER A 76 9.66 -3.43 10.26
CA SER A 76 9.01 -4.15 11.37
C SER A 76 7.57 -4.54 11.01
N LYS A 77 7.13 -5.73 11.44
CA LYS A 77 5.73 -6.19 11.21
C LYS A 77 4.67 -5.32 11.89
N ASN A 78 5.06 -4.62 12.94
CA ASN A 78 4.14 -3.76 13.68
C ASN A 78 3.83 -2.45 12.93
N CYS A 79 4.55 -2.15 11.84
CA CYS A 79 4.35 -0.91 11.08
C CYS A 79 3.00 -0.92 10.38
N SER A 80 2.31 0.22 10.47
CA SER A 80 1.06 0.45 9.77
C SER A 80 1.31 0.72 8.30
N ALA A 81 0.40 0.28 7.46
CA ALA A 81 0.35 0.71 6.08
C ALA A 81 -1.09 0.67 5.56
N THR A 82 -1.34 1.36 4.46
CA THR A 82 -2.66 1.41 3.84
C THR A 82 -2.71 0.50 2.62
N VAL A 83 -3.71 -0.37 2.59
CA VAL A 83 -3.96 -1.25 1.44
C VAL A 83 -4.42 -0.41 0.24
N GLY A 84 -3.91 -0.75 -0.94
CA GLY A 84 -4.23 -0.10 -2.20
C GLY A 84 -3.10 0.77 -2.74
N GLN A 85 -3.44 1.58 -3.74
CA GLN A 85 -2.52 2.45 -4.47
C GLN A 85 -2.77 3.92 -4.09
N ALA A 86 -1.70 4.71 -4.03
CA ALA A 86 -1.85 6.16 -3.92
C ALA A 86 -2.56 6.71 -5.17
N GLY A 87 -3.60 7.52 -4.97
CA GLY A 87 -4.41 8.06 -6.06
C GLY A 87 -3.63 8.90 -7.08
N ASN A 88 -4.32 9.40 -8.11
CA ASN A 88 -3.74 10.20 -9.20
C ASN A 88 -2.65 9.44 -10.01
N VAL A 89 -2.96 8.21 -10.43
CA VAL A 89 -2.06 7.34 -11.21
C VAL A 89 -1.62 7.98 -12.54
N GLY A 90 -2.49 8.81 -13.14
CA GLY A 90 -2.23 9.49 -14.41
C GLY A 90 -1.34 10.73 -14.32
N VAL A 91 -0.77 11.06 -13.16
CA VAL A 91 0.06 12.28 -13.00
C VAL A 91 1.23 12.32 -13.99
N ASN A 92 1.79 11.16 -14.33
CA ASN A 92 2.92 11.05 -15.25
C ASN A 92 2.53 11.31 -16.71
N GLN A 93 1.24 11.17 -17.06
CA GLN A 93 0.74 11.42 -18.41
C GLN A 93 0.37 12.89 -18.64
N LYS A 94 0.39 13.72 -17.60
CA LYS A 94 0.01 15.13 -17.69
C LYS A 94 1.12 15.92 -18.39
N SER A 95 0.87 16.39 -19.61
CA SER A 95 1.78 17.27 -20.32
C SER A 95 1.65 18.71 -19.84
N LEU A 96 2.80 19.37 -19.63
CA LEU A 96 2.88 20.81 -19.39
C LEU A 96 2.76 21.50 -20.75
N GLY A 97 1.54 21.61 -21.29
CA GLY A 97 1.28 22.04 -22.67
C GLY A 97 1.81 23.43 -23.06
N ARG A 98 2.38 24.21 -22.13
CA ARG A 98 3.06 25.48 -22.39
C ARG A 98 4.31 25.61 -21.51
N ALA A 99 5.37 26.22 -22.05
CA ALA A 99 6.63 26.43 -21.32
C ALA A 99 6.46 27.22 -20.00
N GLY A 100 5.55 28.20 -19.98
CA GLY A 100 5.26 28.99 -18.79
C GLY A 100 4.59 28.23 -17.65
N SER A 101 3.95 27.07 -17.92
CA SER A 101 3.31 26.27 -16.87
C SER A 101 4.30 25.73 -15.85
N LYS A 102 5.57 25.51 -16.24
CA LYS A 102 6.63 25.06 -15.33
C LYS A 102 7.01 26.12 -14.28
N CYS A 103 6.77 27.41 -14.55
CA CYS A 103 7.11 28.49 -13.63
C CYS A 103 6.13 28.62 -12.45
N TRP A 104 4.96 27.97 -12.52
CA TRP A 104 3.89 28.05 -11.51
C TRP A 104 3.61 26.69 -10.83
N LEU A 105 4.55 25.74 -10.96
CA LEU A 105 4.48 24.38 -10.42
C LEU A 105 5.31 24.20 -9.16
#